data_AF-A0A370R3G4-F1
#
_entry.id   AF-A0A370R3G4-F1
#
_cell.length_a   1.000
_cell.length_b   1.000
_cell.length_c   1.000
_cell.angle_alpha   90.00
_cell.angle_beta   90.00
_cell.angle_gamma   90.00
#
_symmetry.space_group_name_H-M   'P 1'
#
loop_
_entity.id
_entity.type
_entity.pdbx_description
1 polymer ?
#
loop_
_entity_poly.entity_id
_entity_poly.type
_entity_poly.pdbx_seq_one_letter_code
_entity_poly.pdbx_strand_id
1 'polypeptide(L)'
;MMQSTFVSPAWLADHLHDEDVHILDARMAPPGQGGTRDMAAEYLAGHIPGARFFDIEALSDHDTGLPHMMPDAGYFARAMGNLGISDRHHLVIYDDGTLFSAPRAWWMLKTFGVAQVSILAGGLAAWKLQRLPLQLGEISPEPTAFTARLNPARIASLDDMQLLVQDGSRQIVDARAAARFSGSEPEPRPGLRAGHIPGSFNVPWTELTDSGALKSPDALRDVFTAHGVALDEPITVSCGSGVTASVLALALHTLGVKDVKLYDGSWSEWGSRQDTIVETGNR
;
A
#
# COMPACT_ATOMS: atom_id res chain seq x y z
N MET A 1 7.10 -10.59 -21.81
CA MET A 1 5.72 -10.10 -21.62
C MET A 1 5.69 -9.31 -20.32
N MET A 2 5.04 -8.15 -20.27
CA MET A 2 4.82 -7.46 -19.01
C MET A 2 3.92 -8.34 -18.14
N GLN A 3 4.34 -8.61 -16.90
CA GLN A 3 3.55 -9.38 -15.96
C GLN A 3 2.30 -8.60 -15.56
N SER A 4 1.18 -9.30 -15.39
CA SER A 4 -0.07 -8.67 -14.98
C SER A 4 0.02 -8.23 -13.52
N THR A 5 -0.27 -6.96 -13.26
CA THR A 5 -0.39 -6.40 -11.90
C THR A 5 -1.47 -7.12 -11.09
N PHE A 6 -2.49 -7.66 -11.76
CA PHE A 6 -3.60 -8.37 -11.13
C PHE A 6 -3.74 -9.81 -11.65
N VAL A 7 -4.13 -10.72 -10.77
CA VAL A 7 -4.52 -12.09 -11.12
C VAL A 7 -5.95 -12.36 -10.65
N SER A 8 -6.70 -13.20 -11.36
CA SER A 8 -8.06 -13.56 -10.98
C SER A 8 -8.06 -14.68 -9.93
N PRO A 9 -9.16 -14.85 -9.15
CA PRO A 9 -9.30 -16.02 -8.26
C PRO A 9 -9.21 -17.35 -9.00
N ALA A 10 -9.74 -17.44 -10.23
CA ALA A 10 -9.63 -18.64 -11.05
C ALA A 10 -8.18 -18.94 -11.43
N TRP A 11 -7.42 -17.93 -11.87
CA TRP A 11 -5.99 -18.10 -12.13
C TRP A 11 -5.26 -18.57 -10.88
N LEU A 12 -5.50 -17.94 -9.73
CA LEU A 12 -4.82 -18.33 -8.50
C LEU A 12 -5.19 -19.75 -8.06
N ALA A 13 -6.46 -20.15 -8.21
CA ALA A 13 -6.91 -21.51 -7.92
C ALA A 13 -6.18 -22.56 -8.77
N ASP A 14 -5.97 -22.27 -10.06
CA ASP A 14 -5.24 -23.15 -10.99
C ASP A 14 -3.74 -23.26 -10.68
N HIS A 15 -3.16 -22.28 -9.96
CA HIS A 15 -1.72 -22.18 -9.67
C HIS A 15 -1.40 -22.35 -8.16
N LEU A 16 -2.35 -22.82 -7.34
CA LEU A 16 -2.15 -23.01 -5.89
C LEU A 16 -1.02 -23.99 -5.54
N HIS A 17 -0.68 -24.88 -6.48
CA HIS A 17 0.31 -25.93 -6.29
C HIS A 17 1.59 -25.69 -7.08
N ASP A 18 1.70 -24.55 -7.77
CA ASP A 18 2.91 -24.17 -8.47
C ASP A 18 3.98 -23.79 -7.45
N GLU A 19 5.15 -24.42 -7.55
CA GLU A 19 6.25 -24.23 -6.59
C GLU A 19 6.73 -22.77 -6.51
N ASP A 20 6.58 -22.01 -7.59
CA ASP A 20 7.01 -20.62 -7.68
C ASP A 20 5.94 -19.60 -7.25
N VAL A 21 4.68 -20.01 -7.02
CA VAL A 21 3.57 -19.09 -6.67
C VAL A 21 3.33 -19.10 -5.16
N HIS A 22 3.55 -17.95 -4.53
CA HIS A 22 3.40 -17.78 -3.09
C HIS A 22 2.38 -16.71 -2.76
N ILE A 23 1.47 -17.03 -1.84
CA ILE A 23 0.35 -16.17 -1.50
C ILE A 23 0.65 -15.44 -0.18
N LEU A 24 0.33 -14.16 -0.14
CA LEU A 24 0.48 -13.29 1.02
C LEU A 24 -0.87 -12.70 1.42
N ASP A 25 -1.31 -13.00 2.65
CA ASP A 25 -2.44 -12.34 3.28
C ASP A 25 -1.95 -11.03 3.89
N ALA A 26 -2.26 -9.91 3.25
CA ALA A 26 -1.89 -8.58 3.70
C ALA A 26 -3.10 -7.81 4.22
N ARG A 27 -4.10 -8.51 4.78
CA ARG A 27 -5.23 -7.87 5.45
C ARG A 27 -4.74 -7.02 6.62
N MET A 28 -5.33 -5.84 6.74
CA MET A 28 -5.01 -4.88 7.77
C MET A 28 -6.30 -4.19 8.23
N ALA A 29 -6.41 -3.92 9.52
CA ALA A 29 -7.50 -3.14 10.05
C ALA A 29 -7.40 -1.68 9.54
N PRO A 30 -8.49 -1.09 9.03
CA PRO A 30 -8.50 0.34 8.68
C PRO A 30 -8.18 1.23 9.90
N PRO A 31 -7.73 2.48 9.68
CA PRO A 31 -7.46 3.41 10.77
C PRO A 31 -8.66 3.54 11.70
N GLY A 32 -8.42 3.47 13.02
CA GLY A 32 -9.46 3.51 14.04
C GLY A 32 -10.13 2.16 14.35
N GLN A 33 -9.84 1.09 13.60
CA GLN A 33 -10.40 -0.26 13.83
C GLN A 33 -9.39 -1.26 14.40
N GLY A 34 -8.14 -0.86 14.65
CA GLY A 34 -7.10 -1.75 15.18
C GLY A 34 -7.40 -2.34 16.57
N GLY A 35 -8.26 -1.68 17.36
CA GLY A 35 -8.75 -2.23 18.64
C GLY A 35 -9.94 -3.17 18.52
N THR A 36 -10.53 -3.30 17.33
CA THR A 36 -11.76 -4.08 17.09
C THR A 36 -11.56 -5.30 16.20
N ARG A 37 -10.52 -5.31 15.36
CA ARG A 37 -10.18 -6.42 14.49
C ARG A 37 -8.82 -6.99 14.86
N ASP A 38 -8.78 -8.28 15.16
CA ASP A 38 -7.56 -9.04 15.35
C ASP A 38 -7.21 -9.75 14.04
N MET A 39 -6.25 -9.19 13.29
CA MET A 39 -5.88 -9.69 11.96
C MET A 39 -5.23 -11.06 12.00
N ALA A 40 -4.46 -11.36 13.05
CA ALA A 40 -3.90 -12.69 13.23
C ALA A 40 -5.01 -13.72 13.48
N ALA A 41 -5.96 -13.42 14.38
CA ALA A 41 -7.09 -14.30 14.62
C ALA A 41 -7.98 -14.50 13.38
N GLU A 42 -8.21 -13.44 12.60
CA GLU A 42 -8.98 -13.53 11.34
C GLU A 42 -8.25 -14.31 10.24
N TYR A 43 -6.91 -14.27 10.22
CA TYR A 43 -6.08 -15.13 9.38
C TYR A 43 -6.21 -16.60 9.79
N LEU A 44 -6.05 -16.91 11.08
CA LEU A 44 -6.19 -18.28 11.60
C LEU A 44 -7.61 -18.84 11.40
N ALA A 45 -8.63 -17.97 11.45
CA ALA A 45 -10.01 -18.36 11.21
C ALA A 45 -10.36 -18.57 9.73
N GLY A 46 -9.48 -18.21 8.80
CA GLY A 46 -9.68 -18.45 7.36
C GLY A 46 -8.80 -17.58 6.46
N HIS A 47 -7.97 -18.24 5.66
CA HIS A 47 -7.11 -17.63 4.65
C HIS A 47 -7.11 -18.48 3.36
N ILE A 48 -6.58 -17.93 2.27
CA ILE A 48 -6.41 -18.70 1.02
C ILE A 48 -5.40 -19.83 1.28
N PRO A 49 -5.61 -21.07 0.78
CA PRO A 49 -4.70 -22.19 1.02
C PRO A 49 -3.23 -21.84 0.72
N GLY A 50 -2.35 -22.10 1.68
CA GLY A 50 -0.93 -21.78 1.58
C GLY A 50 -0.58 -20.29 1.70
N ALA A 51 -1.51 -19.40 2.01
CA ALA A 51 -1.21 -17.98 2.22
C ALA A 51 -0.41 -17.76 3.49
N ARG A 52 0.64 -16.92 3.43
CA ARG A 52 1.46 -16.52 4.59
C ARG A 52 0.92 -15.20 5.10
N PHE A 53 0.79 -15.05 6.41
CA PHE A 53 0.36 -13.78 6.99
C PHE A 53 1.47 -12.73 6.83
N PHE A 54 1.24 -11.76 5.94
CA PHE A 54 2.09 -10.60 5.73
C PHE A 54 1.58 -9.47 6.62
N ASP A 55 1.99 -9.51 7.89
CA ASP A 55 1.61 -8.51 8.87
C ASP A 55 2.34 -7.19 8.57
N ILE A 56 1.65 -6.24 7.92
CA ILE A 56 2.19 -4.93 7.58
C ILE A 56 2.65 -4.18 8.84
N GLU A 57 1.94 -4.33 9.96
CA GLU A 57 2.33 -3.67 11.22
C GLU A 57 3.65 -4.23 11.69
N ALA A 58 3.78 -5.55 11.82
CA ALA A 58 5.03 -6.18 12.23
C ALA A 58 6.17 -5.99 11.21
N LEU A 59 5.87 -5.82 9.93
CA LEU A 59 6.83 -5.57 8.85
C LEU A 59 7.20 -4.09 8.69
N SER A 60 6.97 -3.27 9.73
CA SER A 60 7.29 -1.84 9.72
C SER A 60 8.38 -1.48 10.72
N ASP A 61 9.04 -0.34 10.50
CA ASP A 61 10.02 0.22 11.44
C ASP A 61 9.31 0.90 12.62
N HIS A 62 9.46 0.30 13.80
CA HIS A 62 8.87 0.77 15.04
C HIS A 62 9.79 1.74 15.83
N ASP A 63 11.05 1.91 15.44
CA ASP A 63 12.01 2.76 16.16
C ASP A 63 11.76 4.25 15.92
N THR A 64 11.07 4.59 14.83
CA THR A 64 10.73 5.97 14.44
C THR A 64 9.62 6.58 15.29
N GLY A 65 8.80 5.75 15.97
CA GLY A 65 7.54 6.17 16.60
C GLY A 65 6.44 6.53 15.60
N LEU A 66 6.70 6.43 14.29
CA LEU A 66 5.74 6.65 13.22
C LEU A 66 5.11 5.32 12.76
N PRO A 67 3.85 5.36 12.30
CA PRO A 67 3.19 4.16 11.82
C PRO A 67 3.64 3.74 10.43
N HIS A 68 3.78 2.43 10.26
CA HIS A 68 3.96 1.75 8.97
C HIS A 68 5.20 2.16 8.17
N MET A 69 6.21 2.73 8.81
CA MET A 69 7.46 3.11 8.15
C MET A 69 8.14 1.89 7.52
N MET A 70 8.76 2.07 6.36
CA MET A 70 9.55 1.06 5.69
C MET A 70 10.69 0.60 6.61
N PRO A 71 10.83 -0.72 6.85
CA PRO A 71 11.93 -1.24 7.64
C PRO A 71 13.25 -1.18 6.88
N ASP A 72 14.35 -1.46 7.59
CA ASP A 72 15.63 -1.70 6.95
C ASP A 72 15.60 -3.01 6.12
N ALA A 73 16.45 -3.08 5.10
CA ALA A 73 16.50 -4.23 4.20
C ALA A 73 16.88 -5.53 4.91
N GLY A 74 17.71 -5.47 5.96
CA GLY A 74 18.12 -6.64 6.72
C GLY A 74 16.98 -7.21 7.55
N TYR A 75 16.21 -6.37 8.23
CA TYR A 75 14.99 -6.78 8.92
C TYR A 75 13.98 -7.41 7.97
N PHE A 76 13.65 -6.70 6.88
CA PHE A 76 12.68 -7.19 5.89
C PHE A 76 13.11 -8.54 5.29
N ALA A 77 14.39 -8.69 4.94
CA ALA A 77 14.92 -9.95 4.42
C ALA A 77 14.75 -11.12 5.40
N ARG A 78 15.06 -10.92 6.68
CA ARG A 78 14.87 -11.96 7.71
C ARG A 78 13.39 -12.31 7.89
N ALA A 79 12.52 -11.30 7.97
CA ALA A 79 11.10 -11.52 8.16
C ALA A 79 10.47 -12.28 6.98
N MET A 80 10.77 -11.88 5.74
CA MET A 80 10.29 -12.60 4.54
C MET A 80 10.86 -14.01 4.44
N GLY A 81 12.14 -14.20 4.80
CA GLY A 81 12.77 -15.51 4.84
C GLY A 81 12.10 -16.46 5.83
N ASN A 82 11.71 -15.97 7.01
CA ASN A 82 10.96 -16.74 8.01
C ASN A 82 9.54 -17.11 7.54
N LEU A 83 8.97 -16.35 6.61
CA LEU A 83 7.70 -16.71 5.94
C LEU A 83 7.91 -17.74 4.81
N GLY A 84 9.14 -18.25 4.60
CA GLY A 84 9.47 -19.15 3.49
C GLY A 84 9.32 -18.49 2.12
N ILE A 85 9.54 -17.18 2.05
CA ILE A 85 9.46 -16.39 0.81
C ILE A 85 10.86 -16.07 0.28
N SER A 86 11.06 -16.26 -1.02
CA SER A 86 12.25 -15.83 -1.76
C SER A 86 11.91 -14.66 -2.69
N ASP A 87 12.90 -13.81 -3.01
CA ASP A 87 12.73 -12.71 -3.97
C ASP A 87 12.60 -13.18 -5.43
N ARG A 88 12.71 -14.49 -5.67
CA ARG A 88 12.50 -15.15 -6.97
C ARG A 88 11.06 -15.62 -7.21
N HIS A 89 10.29 -15.87 -6.15
CA HIS A 89 8.91 -16.35 -6.25
C HIS A 89 8.01 -15.30 -6.93
N HIS A 90 6.92 -15.76 -7.54
CA HIS A 90 5.79 -14.93 -7.89
C HIS A 90 4.90 -14.74 -6.68
N LEU A 91 4.89 -13.53 -6.13
CA LEU A 91 4.11 -13.20 -4.94
C LEU A 91 2.72 -12.69 -5.32
N VAL A 92 1.68 -13.36 -4.86
CA VAL A 92 0.28 -12.95 -5.03
C VAL A 92 -0.26 -12.45 -3.70
N ILE A 93 -0.61 -11.18 -3.66
CA ILE A 93 -1.03 -10.48 -2.44
C ILE A 93 -2.54 -10.32 -2.45
N TYR A 94 -3.20 -10.48 -1.30
CA TYR A 94 -4.60 -10.10 -1.15
C TYR A 94 -4.87 -9.35 0.15
N ASP A 95 -5.97 -8.61 0.17
CA ASP A 95 -6.62 -8.10 1.38
C ASP A 95 -8.09 -8.56 1.40
N ASP A 96 -8.94 -7.94 2.22
CA ASP A 96 -10.36 -8.29 2.33
C ASP A 96 -11.13 -8.22 0.99
N GLY A 97 -10.58 -7.58 -0.03
CA GLY A 97 -11.22 -7.32 -1.32
C GLY A 97 -11.64 -5.87 -1.47
N THR A 98 -10.98 -4.95 -0.76
CA THR A 98 -11.21 -3.51 -0.86
C THR A 98 -10.09 -2.79 -1.58
N LEU A 99 -8.94 -3.47 -1.79
CA LEU A 99 -7.72 -2.87 -2.31
C LEU A 99 -7.11 -1.83 -1.35
N PHE A 100 -7.47 -1.89 -0.06
CA PHE A 100 -7.02 -0.96 0.97
C PHE A 100 -5.55 -1.18 1.37
N SER A 101 -5.17 -2.42 1.68
CA SER A 101 -3.87 -2.74 2.29
C SER A 101 -2.97 -3.59 1.40
N ALA A 102 -3.53 -4.38 0.48
CA ALA A 102 -2.73 -5.16 -0.47
C ALA A 102 -1.77 -4.30 -1.32
N PRO A 103 -2.15 -3.07 -1.76
CA PRO A 103 -1.22 -2.18 -2.46
C PRO A 103 -0.02 -1.76 -1.60
N ARG A 104 -0.14 -1.70 -0.27
CA ARG A 104 1.00 -1.37 0.61
C ARG A 104 2.03 -2.48 0.60
N ALA A 105 1.59 -3.72 0.80
CA ALA A 105 2.47 -4.88 0.69
C ALA A 105 3.09 -5.00 -0.71
N TRP A 106 2.32 -4.76 -1.78
CA TRP A 106 2.84 -4.68 -3.14
C TRP A 106 3.95 -3.64 -3.26
N TRP A 107 3.69 -2.42 -2.78
CA TRP A 107 4.66 -1.33 -2.85
C TRP A 107 5.94 -1.66 -2.06
N MET A 108 5.83 -2.21 -0.85
CA MET A 108 6.98 -2.65 -0.05
C MET A 108 7.83 -3.67 -0.82
N LEU A 109 7.21 -4.73 -1.35
CA LEU A 109 7.91 -5.78 -2.10
C LEU A 109 8.57 -5.26 -3.38
N LYS A 110 7.88 -4.39 -4.14
CA LYS A 110 8.48 -3.73 -5.31
C LYS A 110 9.65 -2.82 -4.90
N THR A 111 9.54 -2.12 -3.77
CA THR A 111 10.57 -1.22 -3.25
C THR A 111 11.79 -1.99 -2.71
N PHE A 112 11.62 -3.22 -2.24
CA PHE A 112 12.70 -4.15 -1.93
C PHE A 112 13.19 -4.99 -3.12
N GLY A 113 12.75 -4.67 -4.33
CA GLY A 113 13.30 -5.23 -5.56
C GLY A 113 12.77 -6.61 -5.94
N VAL A 114 11.59 -7.01 -5.43
CA VAL A 114 10.89 -8.20 -5.92
C VAL A 114 10.35 -7.93 -7.32
N ALA A 115 10.74 -8.80 -8.25
CA ALA A 115 10.37 -8.65 -9.66
C ALA A 115 8.90 -8.98 -9.89
N GLN A 116 8.45 -10.13 -9.38
CA GLN A 116 7.17 -10.75 -9.68
C GLN A 116 6.19 -10.57 -8.52
N VAL A 117 5.33 -9.55 -8.62
CA VAL A 117 4.31 -9.27 -7.60
C VAL A 117 2.99 -8.94 -8.28
N SER A 118 1.95 -9.68 -7.94
CA SER A 118 0.58 -9.44 -8.39
C SER A 118 -0.36 -9.29 -7.19
N ILE A 119 -1.49 -8.65 -7.41
CA ILE A 119 -2.57 -8.55 -6.43
C ILE A 119 -3.75 -9.42 -6.91
N LEU A 120 -4.36 -10.17 -5.99
CA LEU A 120 -5.57 -10.92 -6.25
C LEU A 120 -6.74 -9.95 -6.47
N ALA A 121 -7.31 -9.94 -7.68
CA ALA A 121 -8.43 -9.08 -8.04
C ALA A 121 -9.65 -9.38 -7.15
N GLY A 122 -10.15 -8.35 -6.45
CA GLY A 122 -11.26 -8.46 -5.50
C GLY A 122 -10.94 -9.21 -4.20
N GLY A 123 -9.66 -9.54 -3.96
CA GLY A 123 -9.15 -10.09 -2.71
C GLY A 123 -9.89 -11.32 -2.18
N LEU A 124 -9.93 -11.45 -0.85
CA LEU A 124 -10.57 -12.58 -0.18
C LEU A 124 -12.09 -12.62 -0.41
N ALA A 125 -12.74 -11.45 -0.58
CA ALA A 125 -14.16 -11.39 -0.91
C ALA A 125 -14.48 -12.08 -2.26
N ALA A 126 -13.71 -11.80 -3.31
CA ALA A 126 -13.89 -12.43 -4.61
C ALA A 126 -13.58 -13.94 -4.58
N TRP A 127 -12.55 -14.34 -3.82
CA TRP A 127 -12.24 -15.75 -3.59
C TRP A 127 -13.43 -16.50 -2.96
N LYS A 128 -14.00 -15.93 -1.89
CA LYS A 128 -15.19 -16.47 -1.20
C LYS A 128 -16.43 -16.48 -2.08
N LEU A 129 -16.63 -15.44 -2.89
CA LEU A 129 -17.77 -15.34 -3.82
C LEU A 129 -17.76 -16.50 -4.84
N GLN A 130 -16.59 -16.92 -5.30
CA GLN A 130 -16.41 -18.08 -6.17
C GLN A 130 -16.48 -19.42 -5.42
N ARG A 131 -16.71 -19.41 -4.10
CA ARG A 131 -16.80 -20.61 -3.23
C ARG A 131 -15.54 -21.47 -3.27
N LEU A 132 -14.39 -20.83 -3.47
CA LEU A 132 -13.09 -21.49 -3.46
C LEU A 132 -12.67 -21.83 -2.00
N PRO A 133 -11.86 -22.90 -1.80
CA PRO A 133 -11.54 -23.40 -0.47
C PRO A 133 -10.76 -22.39 0.37
N LEU A 134 -10.95 -22.43 1.69
CA LEU A 134 -10.13 -21.71 2.66
C LEU A 134 -9.35 -22.72 3.52
N GLN A 135 -8.18 -22.30 3.99
CA GLN A 135 -7.41 -23.00 5.00
C GLN A 135 -7.61 -22.32 6.37
N LEU A 136 -7.60 -23.12 7.43
CA LEU A 136 -7.68 -22.68 8.82
C LEU A 136 -6.35 -22.94 9.53
N GLY A 137 -6.06 -22.18 10.58
CA GLY A 137 -4.92 -22.37 11.45
C GLY A 137 -3.62 -21.76 10.91
N GLU A 138 -2.51 -22.13 11.53
CA GLU A 138 -1.18 -21.66 11.13
C GLU A 138 -0.68 -22.40 9.89
N ILE A 139 0.22 -21.75 9.16
CA ILE A 139 1.12 -22.44 8.25
C ILE A 139 2.54 -22.32 8.78
N SER A 140 3.30 -23.39 8.70
CA SER A 140 4.71 -23.44 9.11
C SER A 140 5.56 -23.69 7.88
N PRO A 141 5.90 -22.64 7.11
CA PRO A 141 6.78 -22.79 5.96
C PRO A 141 8.22 -23.04 6.42
N GLU A 142 8.97 -23.82 5.65
CA GLU A 142 10.41 -23.91 5.85
C GLU A 142 11.07 -22.55 5.54
N PRO A 143 11.90 -22.00 6.44
CA PRO A 143 12.59 -20.76 6.20
C PRO A 143 13.45 -20.82 4.93
N THR A 144 13.48 -19.72 4.18
CA THR A 144 14.28 -19.62 2.95
C THR A 144 15.04 -18.30 2.89
N ALA A 145 15.97 -18.20 1.94
CA ALA A 145 16.71 -16.96 1.72
C ALA A 145 15.88 -15.95 0.92
N PHE A 146 15.79 -14.73 1.44
CA PHE A 146 15.23 -13.57 0.76
C PHE A 146 16.29 -12.49 0.60
N THR A 147 16.50 -12.00 -0.63
CA THR A 147 17.42 -10.88 -0.88
C THR A 147 16.63 -9.58 -1.02
N ALA A 148 16.63 -8.75 0.02
CA ALA A 148 16.02 -7.42 -0.02
C ALA A 148 16.98 -6.40 -0.66
N ARG A 149 16.56 -5.79 -1.78
CA ARG A 149 17.29 -4.72 -2.48
C ARG A 149 16.47 -3.44 -2.41
N LEU A 150 16.64 -2.69 -1.31
CA LEU A 150 15.92 -1.44 -1.10
C LEU A 150 16.25 -0.42 -2.20
N ASN A 151 15.22 0.10 -2.87
CA ASN A 151 15.31 1.22 -3.80
C ASN A 151 14.86 2.52 -3.11
N PRO A 152 15.78 3.32 -2.55
CA PRO A 152 15.43 4.55 -1.85
C PRO A 152 14.78 5.59 -2.78
N ALA A 153 14.99 5.51 -4.10
CA ALA A 153 14.41 6.45 -5.05
C ALA A 153 12.87 6.35 -5.16
N ARG A 154 12.24 5.33 -4.56
CA ARG A 154 10.79 5.17 -4.47
C ARG A 154 10.19 5.79 -3.20
N ILE A 155 11.03 6.22 -2.26
CA ILE A 155 10.64 6.76 -0.96
C ILE A 155 11.00 8.24 -0.96
N ALA A 156 10.07 9.09 -0.54
CA ALA A 156 10.37 10.48 -0.20
C ALA A 156 10.51 10.58 1.33
N SER A 157 11.55 11.26 1.80
CA SER A 157 11.75 11.60 3.22
C SER A 157 11.03 12.89 3.60
N LEU A 158 10.99 13.22 4.89
CA LEU A 158 10.54 14.54 5.35
C LEU A 158 11.35 15.69 4.71
N ASP A 159 12.67 15.55 4.63
CA ASP A 159 13.55 16.56 4.04
C ASP A 159 13.25 16.74 2.54
N ASP A 160 13.02 15.64 1.81
CA ASP A 160 12.58 15.71 0.41
C ASP A 160 11.26 16.49 0.29
N MET A 161 10.32 16.25 1.21
CA MET A 161 9.02 16.93 1.20
C MET A 161 9.12 18.41 1.56
N GLN A 162 9.98 18.79 2.50
CA GLN A 162 10.21 20.19 2.85
C GLN A 162 10.81 20.97 1.68
N LEU A 163 11.78 20.38 0.97
CA LEU A 163 12.33 20.95 -0.25
C LEU A 163 11.27 21.06 -1.35
N LEU A 164 10.47 20.00 -1.51
CA LEU A 164 9.40 19.94 -2.51
C LEU A 164 8.36 21.04 -2.34
N VAL A 165 7.98 21.35 -1.09
CA VAL A 165 7.07 22.46 -0.77
C VAL A 165 7.68 23.82 -1.12
N GLN A 166 9.01 23.95 -1.08
CA GLN A 166 9.70 25.21 -1.39
C GLN A 166 9.89 25.41 -2.90
N ASP A 167 10.25 24.36 -3.63
CA ASP A 167 10.65 24.46 -5.03
C ASP A 167 9.59 24.04 -6.05
N GLY A 168 8.55 23.31 -5.63
CA GLY A 168 7.47 22.83 -6.50
C GLY A 168 7.95 21.86 -7.60
N SER A 169 9.08 21.18 -7.39
CA SER A 169 9.74 20.33 -8.40
C SER A 169 8.95 19.07 -8.79
N ARG A 170 7.93 18.68 -8.02
CA ARG A 170 7.08 17.50 -8.21
C ARG A 170 5.67 17.79 -7.68
N GLN A 171 4.67 17.11 -8.20
CA GLN A 171 3.31 17.22 -7.65
C GLN A 171 3.19 16.38 -6.38
N ILE A 172 2.50 16.91 -5.36
CA ILE A 172 2.15 16.16 -4.15
C ILE A 172 0.69 15.75 -4.26
N VAL A 173 0.38 14.45 -4.15
CA VAL A 173 -0.99 13.94 -4.25
C VAL A 173 -1.36 13.16 -3.00
N ASP A 174 -2.37 13.63 -2.26
CA ASP A 174 -2.81 13.05 -0.99
C ASP A 174 -4.04 12.15 -1.19
N ALA A 175 -3.94 10.91 -0.72
CA ALA A 175 -4.95 9.87 -0.84
C ALA A 175 -6.07 9.91 0.21
N ARG A 176 -5.97 10.78 1.23
CA ARG A 176 -6.95 10.87 2.32
C ARG A 176 -8.31 11.35 1.80
N ALA A 177 -9.35 11.10 2.59
CA ALA A 177 -10.68 11.66 2.32
C ALA A 177 -10.63 13.19 2.30
N ALA A 178 -11.43 13.82 1.43
CA ALA A 178 -11.46 15.27 1.24
C ALA A 178 -11.70 16.06 2.54
N ALA A 179 -12.53 15.54 3.45
CA ALA A 179 -12.79 16.18 4.73
C ALA A 179 -11.54 16.23 5.65
N ARG A 180 -10.72 15.18 5.63
CA ARG A 180 -9.44 15.14 6.37
C ARG A 180 -8.38 16.02 5.73
N PHE A 181 -8.30 15.99 4.40
CA PHE A 181 -7.39 16.83 3.62
C PHE A 181 -7.67 18.33 3.83
N SER A 182 -8.93 18.73 3.73
CA SER A 182 -9.34 20.14 3.91
C SER A 182 -9.27 20.63 5.35
N GLY A 183 -9.16 19.70 6.30
CA GLY A 183 -9.14 19.98 7.73
C GLY A 183 -10.53 20.23 8.33
N SER A 184 -11.61 19.87 7.63
CA SER A 184 -12.98 19.95 8.15
C SER A 184 -13.31 18.80 9.11
N GLU A 185 -12.59 17.69 9.02
CA GLU A 185 -12.67 16.56 9.94
C GLU A 185 -11.33 16.30 10.64
N PRO A 186 -11.35 15.82 11.90
CA PRO A 186 -10.14 15.47 12.61
C PRO A 186 -9.48 14.23 12.01
N GLU A 187 -8.17 14.11 12.22
CA GLU A 187 -7.45 12.87 11.94
C GLU A 187 -7.83 11.79 12.97
N PRO A 188 -7.91 10.51 12.55
CA PRO A 188 -8.25 9.41 13.46
C PRO A 188 -7.18 9.17 14.53
N ARG A 189 -5.92 9.57 14.26
CA ARG A 189 -4.82 9.49 15.22
C ARG A 189 -4.78 10.77 16.06
N PRO A 190 -4.82 10.68 17.41
CA PRO A 190 -4.72 11.85 18.27
C PRO A 190 -3.41 12.61 18.07
N GLY A 191 -3.45 13.94 18.25
CA GLY A 191 -2.28 14.81 18.23
C GLY A 191 -1.82 15.29 16.84
N LEU A 192 -2.46 14.82 15.77
CA LEU A 192 -2.20 15.34 14.42
C LEU A 192 -3.00 16.62 14.16
N ARG A 193 -2.35 17.62 13.54
CA ARG A 193 -3.03 18.82 13.04
C ARG A 193 -3.98 18.46 11.89
N ALA A 194 -5.06 19.21 11.74
CA ALA A 194 -5.99 19.09 10.62
C ALA A 194 -5.45 19.87 9.40
N GLY A 195 -5.72 19.36 8.19
CA GLY A 195 -5.29 20.00 6.94
C GLY A 195 -4.40 19.11 6.06
N HIS A 196 -3.63 19.75 5.19
CA HIS A 196 -2.78 19.10 4.20
C HIS A 196 -1.43 19.80 4.00
N ILE A 197 -0.56 19.13 3.23
CA ILE A 197 0.77 19.63 2.86
C ILE A 197 0.59 20.75 1.83
N PRO A 198 1.26 21.90 1.97
CA PRO A 198 1.05 23.02 1.06
C PRO A 198 1.22 22.64 -0.41
N GLY A 199 0.30 23.13 -1.24
CA GLY A 199 0.34 22.91 -2.68
C GLY A 199 -0.03 21.51 -3.17
N SER A 200 -0.40 20.59 -2.26
CA SER A 200 -0.85 19.24 -2.64
C SER A 200 -2.23 19.23 -3.29
N PHE A 201 -2.47 18.22 -4.13
CA PHE A 201 -3.77 17.88 -4.69
C PHE A 201 -4.41 16.76 -3.87
N ASN A 202 -5.73 16.77 -3.70
CA ASN A 202 -6.41 15.65 -3.06
C ASN A 202 -7.00 14.69 -4.09
N VAL A 203 -6.55 13.43 -4.10
CA VAL A 203 -7.18 12.35 -4.88
C VAL A 203 -7.55 11.23 -3.91
N PRO A 204 -8.77 11.24 -3.33
CA PRO A 204 -9.19 10.19 -2.40
C PRO A 204 -9.06 8.80 -3.03
N TRP A 205 -8.36 7.88 -2.36
CA TRP A 205 -8.07 6.55 -2.92
C TRP A 205 -9.34 5.78 -3.34
N THR A 206 -10.46 6.03 -2.64
CA THR A 206 -11.78 5.44 -2.93
C THR A 206 -12.32 5.83 -4.30
N GLU A 207 -11.87 6.95 -4.87
CA GLU A 207 -12.23 7.35 -6.24
C GLU A 207 -11.47 6.57 -7.30
N LEU A 208 -10.37 5.88 -6.96
CA LEU A 208 -9.58 5.07 -7.89
C LEU A 208 -10.02 3.61 -7.92
N THR A 209 -10.81 3.19 -6.95
CA THR A 209 -11.26 1.81 -6.80
C THR A 209 -12.75 1.68 -7.07
N ASP A 210 -13.15 0.54 -7.64
CA ASP A 210 -14.54 0.10 -7.71
C ASP A 210 -14.60 -1.38 -7.34
N SER A 211 -15.43 -1.70 -6.35
CA SER A 211 -15.71 -3.08 -5.94
C SER A 211 -14.45 -3.94 -5.68
N GLY A 212 -13.42 -3.35 -5.07
CA GLY A 212 -12.17 -4.04 -4.73
C GLY A 212 -11.15 -4.16 -5.86
N ALA A 213 -11.39 -3.48 -6.97
CA ALA A 213 -10.48 -3.40 -8.11
C ALA A 213 -10.14 -1.93 -8.42
N LEU A 214 -9.01 -1.70 -9.07
CA LEU A 214 -8.80 -0.39 -9.71
C LEU A 214 -9.81 -0.18 -10.82
N LYS A 215 -10.24 1.07 -11.00
CA LYS A 215 -11.00 1.48 -12.19
C LYS A 215 -10.19 1.24 -13.48
N SER A 216 -10.88 1.28 -14.62
CA SER A 216 -10.22 1.17 -15.93
C SER A 216 -9.17 2.26 -16.11
N PRO A 217 -8.13 2.05 -16.95
CA PRO A 217 -7.11 3.05 -17.21
C PRO A 217 -7.68 4.42 -17.63
N ASP A 218 -8.73 4.44 -18.44
CA ASP A 218 -9.36 5.70 -18.88
C ASP A 218 -10.05 6.41 -17.72
N ALA A 219 -10.82 5.69 -16.91
CA ALA A 219 -11.47 6.25 -15.73
C ALA A 219 -10.45 6.72 -14.66
N LEU A 220 -9.31 6.04 -14.52
CA LEU A 220 -8.23 6.50 -13.64
C LEU A 220 -7.62 7.82 -14.15
N ARG A 221 -7.38 7.95 -15.46
CA ARG A 221 -6.91 9.21 -16.05
C ARG A 221 -7.91 10.34 -15.84
N ASP A 222 -9.19 10.07 -16.01
CA ASP A 222 -10.26 11.04 -15.78
C ASP A 222 -10.25 11.53 -14.33
N VAL A 223 -10.13 10.63 -13.35
CA VAL A 223 -10.04 10.99 -11.93
C VAL A 223 -8.82 11.88 -11.67
N PHE A 224 -7.61 11.47 -12.06
CA PHE A 224 -6.41 12.28 -11.83
C PHE A 224 -6.50 13.67 -12.51
N THR A 225 -7.00 13.72 -13.75
CA THR A 225 -7.16 14.97 -14.50
C THR A 225 -8.19 15.89 -13.85
N ALA A 226 -9.30 15.34 -13.35
CA ALA A 226 -10.35 16.10 -12.66
C ALA A 226 -9.82 16.76 -11.38
N HIS A 227 -8.85 16.14 -10.71
CA HIS A 227 -8.15 16.68 -9.54
C HIS A 227 -6.89 17.49 -9.90
N GLY A 228 -6.69 17.82 -11.18
CA GLY A 228 -5.60 18.70 -11.62
C GLY A 228 -4.21 18.06 -11.66
N VAL A 229 -4.10 16.73 -11.56
CA VAL A 229 -2.83 16.01 -11.56
C VAL A 229 -2.34 15.75 -12.99
N ALA A 230 -1.16 16.27 -13.33
CA ALA A 230 -0.49 16.04 -14.61
C ALA A 230 0.27 14.70 -14.59
N LEU A 231 -0.14 13.73 -15.40
CA LEU A 231 0.42 12.36 -15.38
C LEU A 231 1.79 12.21 -16.06
N ASP A 232 2.23 13.23 -16.79
CA ASP A 232 3.53 13.32 -17.47
C ASP A 232 4.60 14.02 -16.63
N GLU A 233 4.24 14.55 -15.46
CA GLU A 233 5.16 15.18 -14.51
C GLU A 233 5.52 14.23 -13.35
N PRO A 234 6.64 14.48 -12.63
CA PRO A 234 6.98 13.74 -11.42
C PRO A 234 5.93 13.87 -10.32
N ILE A 235 5.61 12.76 -9.64
CA ILE A 235 4.58 12.71 -8.59
C ILE A 235 5.15 12.12 -7.29
N THR A 236 4.85 12.76 -6.17
CA THR A 236 4.99 12.20 -4.83
C THR A 236 3.60 11.96 -4.24
N VAL A 237 3.27 10.71 -3.93
CA VAL A 237 2.00 10.37 -3.27
C VAL A 237 2.15 10.33 -1.75
N SER A 238 1.11 10.73 -1.03
CA SER A 238 1.04 10.73 0.43
C SER A 238 -0.34 10.30 0.91
N CYS A 239 -0.49 10.01 2.20
CA CYS A 239 -1.79 9.84 2.83
C CYS A 239 -1.72 10.10 4.34
N GLY A 240 -2.44 9.33 5.16
CA GLY A 240 -2.31 9.36 6.62
C GLY A 240 -1.00 8.76 7.14
N SER A 241 -0.60 7.59 6.64
CA SER A 241 0.52 6.79 7.20
C SER A 241 1.16 5.87 6.15
N GLY A 242 1.23 6.29 4.88
CA GLY A 242 1.88 5.52 3.81
C GLY A 242 1.13 4.28 3.30
N VAL A 243 -0.02 3.92 3.88
CA VAL A 243 -0.84 2.77 3.44
C VAL A 243 -1.65 3.12 2.19
N THR A 244 -2.70 3.96 2.29
CA THR A 244 -3.56 4.25 1.12
C THR A 244 -2.87 5.05 0.01
N ALA A 245 -1.73 5.71 0.30
CA ALA A 245 -0.88 6.32 -0.73
C ALA A 245 -0.39 5.27 -1.75
N SER A 246 -0.21 4.03 -1.31
CA SER A 246 0.19 2.93 -2.20
C SER A 246 -0.90 2.56 -3.22
N VAL A 247 -2.18 2.88 -2.96
CA VAL A 247 -3.27 2.73 -3.95
C VAL A 247 -3.06 3.70 -5.11
N LEU A 248 -2.70 4.96 -4.81
CA LEU A 248 -2.36 5.95 -5.85
C LEU A 248 -1.10 5.50 -6.60
N ALA A 249 -0.07 5.05 -5.89
CA ALA A 249 1.15 4.54 -6.52
C ALA A 249 0.88 3.36 -7.47
N LEU A 250 -0.02 2.44 -7.07
CA LEU A 250 -0.45 1.32 -7.90
C LEU A 250 -1.22 1.79 -9.13
N ALA A 251 -2.17 2.73 -8.98
CA ALA A 251 -2.91 3.30 -10.10
C ALA A 251 -2.01 4.05 -11.09
N LEU A 252 -1.08 4.86 -10.59
CA LEU A 252 -0.10 5.55 -11.43
C LEU A 252 0.82 4.55 -12.16
N HIS A 253 1.19 3.45 -11.49
CA HIS A 253 1.94 2.37 -12.10
C HIS A 253 1.16 1.67 -13.24
N THR A 254 -0.13 1.39 -13.06
CA THR A 254 -0.96 0.80 -14.13
C THR A 254 -1.17 1.74 -15.32
N LEU A 255 -1.13 3.06 -15.08
CA LEU A 255 -1.15 4.08 -16.11
C LEU A 255 0.20 4.25 -16.83
N GLY A 256 1.27 3.63 -16.32
CA GLY A 256 2.62 3.71 -16.90
C GLY A 256 3.41 4.96 -16.49
N VAL A 257 2.98 5.67 -15.45
CA VAL A 257 3.71 6.82 -14.89
C VAL A 257 5.00 6.32 -14.25
N LYS A 258 6.14 6.91 -14.65
CA LYS A 258 7.46 6.38 -14.32
C LYS A 258 8.06 6.95 -13.05
N ASP A 259 7.85 8.24 -12.80
CA ASP A 259 8.53 8.97 -11.72
C ASP A 259 7.58 9.20 -10.53
N VAL A 260 7.31 8.11 -9.80
CA VAL A 260 6.42 8.12 -8.63
C VAL A 260 7.21 7.76 -7.37
N LYS A 261 7.18 8.65 -6.37
CA LYS A 261 7.61 8.35 -4.99
C LYS A 261 6.43 8.29 -4.04
N LEU A 262 6.59 7.59 -2.93
CA LEU A 262 5.67 7.62 -1.81
C LEU A 262 6.36 8.30 -0.62
N TYR A 263 5.73 9.32 -0.05
CA TYR A 263 6.16 9.91 1.21
C TYR A 263 5.69 9.04 2.37
N ASP A 264 6.63 8.29 2.95
CA ASP A 264 6.31 7.16 3.81
C ASP A 264 5.79 7.60 5.19
N GLY A 265 6.45 8.60 5.79
CA GLY A 265 5.98 9.24 7.03
C GLY A 265 4.61 9.91 6.89
N SER A 266 4.27 10.35 5.66
CA SER A 266 2.92 10.81 5.30
C SER A 266 2.41 11.91 6.27
N TRP A 267 1.10 12.05 6.43
CA TRP A 267 0.52 13.00 7.37
C TRP A 267 0.83 12.70 8.85
N SER A 268 1.11 11.44 9.20
CA SER A 268 1.48 11.10 10.58
C SER A 268 2.79 11.77 10.99
N GLU A 269 3.76 11.85 10.08
CA GLU A 269 4.99 12.63 10.28
C GLU A 269 4.75 14.12 10.08
N TRP A 270 4.17 14.53 8.95
CA TRP A 270 4.04 15.97 8.64
C TRP A 270 3.10 16.69 9.61
N GLY A 271 1.94 16.11 9.91
CA GLY A 271 0.89 16.70 10.73
C GLY A 271 1.21 16.74 12.22
N SER A 272 2.10 15.86 12.72
CA SER A 272 2.53 15.83 14.13
C SER A 272 3.62 16.86 14.46
N ARG A 273 4.40 17.26 13.45
CA ARG A 273 5.51 18.20 13.60
C ARG A 273 5.04 19.64 13.73
N GLN A 274 5.78 20.48 14.46
CA GLN A 274 5.47 21.91 14.61
C GLN A 274 6.24 22.79 13.62
N ASP A 275 7.31 22.27 13.03
CA ASP A 275 8.19 22.94 12.07
C ASP A 275 7.78 22.75 10.61
N THR A 276 6.66 22.05 10.36
CA THR A 276 6.07 21.86 9.04
C THR A 276 4.86 22.78 8.83
N ILE A 277 4.77 23.37 7.63
CA ILE A 277 3.68 24.27 7.24
C ILE A 277 2.43 23.44 6.90
N VAL A 278 1.24 23.93 7.26
CA VAL A 278 -0.04 23.25 6.98
C VAL A 278 -1.00 24.21 6.30
N GLU A 279 -1.67 23.74 5.25
CA GLU A 279 -2.78 24.42 4.59
C GLU A 279 -4.12 23.74 4.94
N THR A 280 -5.22 24.48 4.78
CA THR A 280 -6.60 23.99 4.92
C THR A 280 -7.43 24.45 3.72
N GLY A 281 -8.61 23.84 3.55
CA GLY A 281 -9.45 24.05 2.36
C GLY A 281 -9.21 23.04 1.25
N ASN A 282 -9.86 23.25 0.11
CA ASN A 282 -9.84 22.30 -1.00
C ASN A 282 -8.81 22.72 -2.06
N ARG A 283 -8.13 21.73 -2.64
CA ARG A 283 -7.32 21.86 -3.86
C ARG A 283 -7.32 20.54 -4.62
#